data_AF-A0A2V8PYM2-F1
#
_entry.id   AF-A0A2V8PYM2-F1
#
_cell.length_a   1.000
_cell.length_b   1.000
_cell.length_c   1.000
_cell.angle_alpha   90.00
_cell.angle_beta   90.00
_cell.angle_gamma   90.00
#
_symmetry.space_group_name_H-M   'P 1'
#
loop_
_entity.id
_entity.type
_entity.pdbx_description
1 polymer ?
#
loop_
_entity_poly.entity_id
_entity_poly.type
_entity_poly.pdbx_seq_one_letter_code
_entity_poly.pdbx_strand_id
1 'polypeptide(L)'
;MRDNSVRKLVMTVFAVLLIGGLLVDSAAQKRRRTRRRSSAPRITNPEIYQPSPVDNSNANSSETSNANGNSNSNSSQIEDPESMKRTIRVLSNQVDKLTDKLNDLQASQQSMVDLERLSRAEQRSAQLRTELRDVTSKKAELEAHLEDVEFALKPENIERATAGYGTTRPEELREQRRRQLENDRTRTRQQLDQLNASETRVQQAIATSDAEVDRLQKKLDASDQAAIENAKTNSQSGASQVSASPTPTPSP
;
A
#
# COMPACT_ATOMS: atom_id res chain seq x y z
N MET A 1 -17.66 3.96 59.71
CA MET A 1 -18.78 4.24 58.76
C MET A 1 -18.36 4.31 57.29
N ARG A 2 -17.06 4.37 56.94
CA ARG A 2 -16.60 4.49 55.54
C ARG A 2 -16.47 3.16 54.79
N ASP A 3 -16.30 2.03 55.49
CA ASP A 3 -15.99 0.73 54.85
C ASP A 3 -17.20 0.09 54.14
N ASN A 4 -18.41 0.38 54.63
CA ASN A 4 -19.63 -0.18 54.04
C ASN A 4 -20.00 0.51 52.72
N SER A 5 -19.53 1.74 52.50
CA SER A 5 -19.79 2.48 51.25
C SER A 5 -18.90 1.96 50.12
N VAL A 6 -17.63 1.68 50.43
CA VAL A 6 -16.67 1.12 49.45
C VAL A 6 -17.08 -0.27 49.00
N ARG A 7 -17.52 -1.14 49.93
CA ARG A 7 -18.02 -2.48 49.58
C ARG A 7 -19.27 -2.44 48.70
N LYS A 8 -20.18 -1.48 48.93
CA LYS A 8 -21.36 -1.29 48.09
C LYS A 8 -21.00 -0.79 46.69
N LEU A 9 -20.02 0.11 46.58
CA LEU A 9 -19.56 0.65 45.30
C LEU A 9 -18.82 -0.41 44.46
N VAL A 10 -18.01 -1.27 45.09
CA VAL A 10 -17.35 -2.39 44.41
C VAL A 10 -18.38 -3.41 43.92
N MET A 11 -19.41 -3.72 44.72
CA MET A 11 -20.48 -4.63 44.32
C MET A 11 -21.33 -4.09 43.16
N THR A 12 -21.64 -2.79 43.13
CA THR A 12 -22.39 -2.20 42.01
C THR A 12 -21.58 -2.16 40.71
N VAL A 13 -20.28 -1.86 40.77
CA VAL A 13 -19.40 -1.92 39.60
C VAL A 13 -19.29 -3.34 39.06
N PHE A 14 -19.15 -4.34 39.92
CA PHE A 14 -19.07 -5.74 39.52
C PHE A 14 -20.38 -6.23 38.89
N ALA A 15 -21.53 -5.80 39.41
CA ALA A 15 -22.84 -6.13 38.84
C ALA A 15 -23.03 -5.50 37.45
N VAL A 16 -22.59 -4.26 37.23
CA VAL A 16 -22.65 -3.60 35.92
C VAL A 16 -21.71 -4.28 34.90
N LEU A 17 -20.53 -4.71 35.34
CA LEU A 17 -19.58 -5.45 34.50
C LEU A 17 -20.09 -6.83 34.08
N LEU A 18 -20.76 -7.55 34.99
CA LEU A 18 -21.40 -8.83 34.68
C LEU A 18 -22.57 -8.69 33.70
N ILE A 19 -23.39 -7.64 33.85
CA ILE A 19 -24.51 -7.38 32.94
C ILE A 19 -24.01 -6.91 31.57
N GLY A 20 -22.93 -6.12 31.51
CA GLY A 20 -22.30 -5.68 30.26
C GLY A 20 -21.60 -6.82 29.49
N GLY A 21 -20.97 -7.76 30.21
CA GLY A 21 -20.27 -8.90 29.60
C GLY A 21 -21.20 -9.90 28.90
N LEU A 22 -22.44 -10.07 29.38
CA LEU A 22 -23.39 -11.02 28.82
C LEU A 22 -24.10 -10.54 27.54
N LEU A 23 -24.00 -9.25 27.19
CA LEU A 23 -24.59 -8.69 25.97
C LEU A 23 -23.65 -8.74 24.75
N VAL A 24 -22.34 -8.92 24.95
CA VAL A 24 -21.35 -8.97 23.85
C VAL A 24 -21.27 -10.37 23.21
N ASP A 25 -21.73 -11.43 23.89
CA ASP A 25 -21.62 -12.81 23.39
C ASP A 25 -22.87 -13.29 22.62
N SER A 26 -23.93 -12.48 22.52
CA SER A 26 -25.17 -12.83 21.79
C SER A 26 -25.11 -12.59 20.27
N ALA A 27 -23.98 -12.13 19.72
CA ALA A 27 -23.82 -11.94 18.28
C ALA A 27 -23.25 -13.16 17.53
N ALA A 28 -22.82 -14.23 18.22
CA ALA A 28 -22.08 -15.33 17.60
C ALA A 28 -22.90 -16.57 17.18
N GLN A 29 -24.22 -16.63 17.44
CA GLN A 29 -25.02 -17.83 17.17
C GLN A 29 -26.30 -17.58 16.37
N LYS A 30 -26.16 -17.39 15.05
CA LYS A 30 -27.05 -17.98 14.01
C LYS A 30 -26.69 -17.45 12.62
N ARG A 31 -26.11 -18.32 11.78
CA ARG A 31 -26.59 -18.62 10.40
C ARG A 31 -25.66 -19.61 9.71
N ARG A 32 -25.90 -20.90 9.97
CA ARG A 32 -25.73 -21.93 8.93
C ARG A 32 -26.95 -21.87 8.02
N ARG A 33 -26.78 -21.39 6.78
CA ARG A 33 -27.46 -21.90 5.56
C ARG A 33 -27.10 -21.08 4.32
N THR A 34 -26.84 -21.83 3.26
CA THR A 34 -26.85 -21.48 1.82
C THR A 34 -25.56 -20.91 1.22
N ARG A 35 -24.74 -21.82 0.67
CA ARG A 35 -23.84 -21.54 -0.44
C ARG A 35 -24.65 -20.92 -1.59
N ARG A 36 -24.53 -19.62 -1.79
CA ARG A 36 -24.80 -18.98 -3.09
C ARG A 36 -23.45 -18.77 -3.76
N ARG A 37 -23.35 -19.25 -4.99
CA ARG A 37 -22.23 -18.99 -5.91
C ARG A 37 -21.97 -17.49 -5.94
N SER A 38 -20.74 -17.07 -5.67
CA SER A 38 -20.26 -15.73 -5.95
C SER A 38 -20.37 -15.50 -7.45
N SER A 39 -21.34 -14.68 -7.85
CA SER A 39 -21.32 -14.03 -9.16
C SER A 39 -20.00 -13.26 -9.27
N ALA A 40 -19.25 -13.52 -10.34
CA ALA A 40 -18.07 -12.74 -10.68
C ALA A 40 -18.38 -11.24 -10.68
N PRO A 41 -17.43 -10.37 -10.27
CA PRO A 41 -17.61 -8.94 -10.36
C PRO A 41 -17.79 -8.55 -11.83
N ARG A 42 -18.93 -7.93 -12.13
CA ARG A 42 -19.18 -7.32 -13.43
C ARG A 42 -18.29 -6.08 -13.51
N ILE A 43 -17.27 -6.13 -14.36
CA ILE A 43 -16.44 -4.97 -14.72
C ILE A 43 -17.37 -3.93 -15.33
N THR A 44 -17.77 -2.94 -14.54
CA THR A 44 -18.39 -1.73 -15.06
C THR A 44 -17.25 -0.88 -15.58
N ASN A 45 -17.12 -0.85 -16.91
CA ASN A 45 -16.24 0.06 -17.61
C ASN A 45 -16.61 1.49 -17.17
N PRO A 46 -15.70 2.30 -16.62
CA PRO A 46 -16.01 3.69 -16.31
C PRO A 46 -16.36 4.43 -17.61
N GLU A 47 -17.30 5.36 -17.51
CA GLU A 47 -17.72 6.23 -18.61
C GLU A 47 -16.48 6.94 -19.17
N ILE A 48 -16.17 6.69 -20.44
CA ILE A 48 -15.11 7.41 -21.15
C ILE A 48 -15.57 8.86 -21.24
N TYR A 49 -14.88 9.74 -20.51
CA TYR A 49 -15.08 11.18 -20.59
C TYR A 49 -14.73 11.64 -22.02
N GLN A 50 -15.76 11.87 -22.84
CA GLN A 50 -15.61 12.59 -24.10
C GLN A 50 -15.78 14.09 -23.78
N PRO A 51 -14.75 14.93 -23.95
CA PRO A 51 -14.96 16.37 -23.85
C PRO A 51 -15.84 16.84 -25.02
N SER A 52 -16.91 17.57 -24.69
CA SER A 52 -17.77 18.24 -25.67
C SER A 52 -16.98 19.22 -26.54
N PRO A 53 -17.24 19.30 -27.86
CA PRO A 53 -16.59 20.24 -28.75
C PRO A 53 -17.37 21.56 -28.78
N VAL A 54 -17.28 22.36 -27.73
CA VAL A 54 -17.70 23.78 -27.78
C VAL A 54 -16.85 24.59 -26.80
N ASP A 55 -16.48 25.79 -27.24
CA ASP A 55 -15.62 26.78 -26.61
C ASP A 55 -14.11 26.57 -26.68
N ASN A 56 -13.59 26.59 -27.91
CA ASN A 56 -12.25 27.14 -28.15
C ASN A 56 -12.37 28.62 -28.55
N SER A 57 -12.91 29.43 -27.64
CA SER A 57 -12.90 30.90 -27.74
C SER A 57 -11.58 31.40 -27.17
N ASN A 58 -10.50 31.20 -27.93
CA ASN A 58 -9.20 31.76 -27.60
C ASN A 58 -9.22 33.27 -27.89
N ALA A 59 -9.68 34.04 -26.91
CA ALA A 59 -9.47 35.48 -26.84
C ALA A 59 -8.00 35.76 -26.50
N ASN A 60 -7.14 35.71 -27.52
CA ASN A 60 -5.80 36.28 -27.40
C ASN A 60 -5.84 37.73 -27.88
N SER A 61 -6.17 38.60 -26.92
CA SER A 61 -5.89 40.03 -27.00
C SER A 61 -4.40 40.24 -26.89
N SER A 62 -3.73 40.44 -28.03
CA SER A 62 -2.44 41.11 -28.07
C SER A 62 -2.42 42.02 -29.29
N GLU A 63 -2.62 43.30 -29.03
CA GLU A 63 -2.24 44.40 -29.90
C GLU A 63 -0.80 44.21 -30.35
N THR A 64 -0.59 44.05 -31.65
CA THR A 64 0.55 44.68 -32.34
C THR A 64 0.11 44.94 -33.77
N SER A 65 -0.22 46.20 -34.01
CA SER A 65 -0.39 46.79 -35.32
C SER A 65 0.87 46.56 -36.15
N ASN A 66 0.79 45.75 -37.19
CA ASN A 66 1.63 45.92 -38.36
C ASN A 66 0.75 45.78 -39.60
N ALA A 67 0.24 46.94 -40.02
CA ALA A 67 -0.27 47.12 -41.36
C ALA A 67 0.88 46.90 -42.34
N ASN A 68 0.81 45.83 -43.12
CA ASN A 68 1.37 45.85 -44.45
C ASN A 68 0.39 45.13 -45.37
N GLY A 69 -0.38 45.94 -46.11
CA GLY A 69 -1.25 45.43 -47.13
C GLY A 69 -0.43 44.88 -48.29
N ASN A 70 -0.80 43.70 -48.79
CA ASN A 70 -0.68 43.47 -50.22
C ASN A 70 -1.69 42.43 -50.70
N SER A 71 -2.71 42.94 -51.40
CA SER A 71 -3.25 42.42 -52.65
C SER A 71 -3.50 40.92 -52.75
N ASN A 72 -4.77 40.60 -52.53
CA ASN A 72 -5.54 39.61 -53.27
C ASN A 72 -5.11 39.59 -54.75
N SER A 73 -4.40 38.53 -55.16
CA SER A 73 -4.19 38.18 -56.56
C SER A 73 -4.39 36.69 -56.72
N ASN A 74 -5.56 36.39 -57.28
CA ASN A 74 -5.95 35.13 -57.86
C ASN A 74 -5.00 34.84 -59.03
N SER A 75 -3.93 34.09 -58.79
CA SER A 75 -3.08 33.52 -59.82
C SER A 75 -2.78 32.08 -59.46
N SER A 76 -2.96 31.21 -60.44
CA SER A 76 -2.69 29.79 -60.44
C SER A 76 -1.37 29.48 -59.73
N GLN A 77 -1.44 29.00 -58.49
CA GLN A 77 -0.26 28.66 -57.70
C GLN A 77 0.39 27.42 -58.30
N ILE A 78 1.45 27.64 -59.06
CA ILE A 78 2.57 26.70 -59.10
C ILE A 78 3.09 26.69 -57.67
N GLU A 79 2.71 25.68 -56.88
CA GLU A 79 3.25 25.48 -55.54
C GLU A 79 4.77 25.38 -55.65
N ASP A 80 5.45 26.41 -55.19
CA ASP A 80 6.90 26.50 -55.24
C ASP A 80 7.45 25.38 -54.34
N PRO A 81 8.15 24.36 -54.86
CA PRO A 81 8.50 23.13 -54.13
C PRO A 81 9.30 23.41 -52.85
N GLU A 82 9.99 24.55 -52.78
CA GLU A 82 10.72 24.99 -51.59
C GLU A 82 9.81 25.44 -50.44
N SER A 83 8.63 25.98 -50.72
CA SER A 83 7.65 26.37 -49.70
C SER A 83 7.06 25.14 -49.01
N MET A 84 6.71 24.11 -49.79
CA MET A 84 6.24 22.82 -49.27
C MET A 84 7.31 22.12 -48.44
N LYS A 85 8.58 22.12 -48.88
CA LYS A 85 9.71 21.57 -48.11
C LYS A 85 9.89 22.27 -46.76
N ARG A 86 9.73 23.60 -46.68
CA ARG A 86 9.80 24.33 -45.40
C ARG A 86 8.66 23.94 -44.47
N THR A 87 7.43 23.87 -44.98
CA THR A 87 6.26 23.43 -44.21
C THR A 87 6.45 22.02 -43.68
N ILE A 88 6.93 21.08 -44.50
CA ILE A 88 7.25 19.71 -44.08
C ILE A 88 8.30 19.70 -42.95
N ARG A 89 9.36 20.52 -43.03
CA ARG A 89 10.37 20.62 -41.94
C ARG A 89 9.76 21.15 -40.64
N VAL A 90 8.89 22.15 -40.71
CA VAL A 90 8.23 22.73 -39.53
C VAL A 90 7.29 21.72 -38.88
N LEU A 91 6.47 21.02 -39.69
CA LEU A 91 5.59 19.95 -39.21
C LEU A 91 6.40 18.78 -38.63
N SER A 92 7.51 18.38 -39.26
CA SER A 92 8.40 17.34 -38.73
C SER A 92 8.92 17.73 -37.34
N ASN A 93 9.46 18.94 -37.20
CA ASN A 93 9.95 19.43 -35.91
C ASN A 93 8.83 19.54 -34.85
N GLN A 94 7.59 19.83 -35.26
CA GLN A 94 6.44 19.85 -34.35
C GLN A 94 6.03 18.44 -33.93
N VAL A 95 6.05 17.48 -34.84
CA VAL A 95 5.78 16.07 -34.54
C VAL A 95 6.86 15.49 -33.61
N ASP A 96 8.12 15.84 -33.82
CA ASP A 96 9.22 15.42 -32.93
C ASP A 96 9.00 15.97 -31.51
N LYS A 97 8.70 17.27 -31.38
CA LYS A 97 8.40 17.90 -30.06
C LYS A 97 7.15 17.32 -29.39
N LEU A 98 6.12 16.99 -30.16
CA LEU A 98 4.92 16.36 -29.61
C LEU A 98 5.21 14.93 -29.15
N THR A 99 6.04 14.21 -29.89
CA THR A 99 6.49 12.86 -29.54
C THR A 99 7.31 12.90 -28.25
N ASP A 100 8.25 13.84 -28.13
CA ASP A 100 9.04 14.06 -26.92
C ASP A 100 8.14 14.40 -25.73
N LYS A 101 7.20 15.34 -25.90
CA LYS A 101 6.26 15.72 -24.84
C LYS A 101 5.35 14.56 -24.43
N LEU A 102 4.94 13.71 -25.36
CA LEU A 102 4.13 12.53 -25.05
C LEU A 102 4.95 11.51 -24.25
N ASN A 103 6.20 11.29 -24.64
CA ASN A 103 7.12 10.42 -23.91
C ASN A 103 7.40 10.97 -22.49
N ASP A 104 7.60 12.27 -22.34
CA ASP A 104 7.80 12.93 -21.04
C ASP A 104 6.56 12.79 -20.15
N LEU A 105 5.37 13.02 -20.71
CA LEU A 105 4.11 12.90 -19.97
C LEU A 105 3.83 11.45 -19.57
N GLN A 106 4.16 10.49 -20.45
CA GLN A 106 4.07 9.07 -20.13
C GLN A 106 5.07 8.68 -19.02
N ALA A 107 6.33 9.14 -19.09
CA ALA A 107 7.34 8.88 -18.08
C ALA A 107 6.95 9.47 -16.71
N SER A 108 6.41 10.69 -16.69
CA SER A 108 5.91 11.33 -15.46
C SER A 108 4.72 10.60 -14.86
N GLN A 109 3.78 10.10 -15.67
CA GLN A 109 2.68 9.27 -15.17
C GLN A 109 3.19 7.94 -14.60
N GLN A 110 4.15 7.31 -15.27
CA GLN A 110 4.73 6.05 -14.81
C GLN A 110 5.49 6.24 -13.48
N SER A 111 6.28 7.30 -13.34
CA SER A 111 7.00 7.58 -12.10
C SER A 111 6.04 7.87 -10.94
N MET A 112 4.96 8.61 -11.18
CA MET A 112 3.91 8.84 -10.17
C MET A 112 3.28 7.51 -9.70
N VAL A 113 2.94 6.62 -10.63
CA VAL A 113 2.37 5.30 -10.30
C VAL A 113 3.39 4.42 -9.56
N ASP A 114 4.67 4.45 -9.93
CA ASP A 114 5.71 3.69 -9.26
C ASP A 114 5.96 4.19 -7.83
N LEU A 115 5.91 5.51 -7.60
CA LEU A 115 5.98 6.11 -6.26
C LEU A 115 4.76 5.74 -5.40
N GLU A 116 3.55 5.77 -5.96
CA GLU A 116 2.34 5.32 -5.25
C GLU A 116 2.42 3.83 -4.87
N ARG A 117 2.92 3.00 -5.79
CA ARG A 117 3.14 1.57 -5.55
C ARG A 117 4.18 1.35 -4.45
N LEU A 118 5.28 2.11 -4.48
CA LEU A 118 6.32 2.05 -3.45
C LEU A 118 5.73 2.40 -2.09
N SER A 119 5.04 3.53 -1.98
CA SER A 119 4.40 3.98 -0.73
C SER A 119 3.41 2.95 -0.19
N ARG A 120 2.60 2.33 -1.06
CA ARG A 120 1.67 1.27 -0.65
C ARG A 120 2.39 0.01 -0.18
N ALA A 121 3.46 -0.40 -0.86
CA ALA A 121 4.26 -1.56 -0.47
C ALA A 121 4.94 -1.33 0.90
N GLU A 122 5.47 -0.12 1.13
CA GLU A 122 6.05 0.30 2.41
C GLU A 122 5.02 0.33 3.54
N GLN A 123 3.82 0.88 3.29
CA GLN A 123 2.74 0.88 4.26
C GLN A 123 2.33 -0.56 4.64
N ARG A 124 2.28 -1.45 3.65
CA ARG A 124 1.96 -2.87 3.87
C ARG A 124 3.04 -3.56 4.69
N SER A 125 4.33 -3.34 4.40
CA SER A 125 5.42 -3.94 5.17
C SER A 125 5.44 -3.41 6.62
N ALA A 126 5.16 -2.13 6.83
CA ALA A 126 5.00 -1.54 8.16
C ALA A 126 3.84 -2.19 8.94
N GLN A 127 2.69 -2.40 8.30
CA GLN A 127 1.54 -3.07 8.90
C GLN A 127 1.87 -4.51 9.32
N LEU A 128 2.51 -5.28 8.44
CA LEU A 128 2.91 -6.66 8.73
C LEU A 128 3.92 -6.75 9.88
N ARG A 129 4.84 -5.79 10.00
CA ARG A 129 5.78 -5.72 11.14
C ARG A 129 5.06 -5.45 12.46
N THR A 130 3.99 -4.65 12.45
CA THR A 130 3.14 -4.46 13.64
C THR A 130 2.41 -5.75 14.00
N GLU A 131 1.83 -6.44 13.02
CA GLU A 131 1.18 -7.73 13.25
C GLU A 131 2.16 -8.78 13.80
N LEU A 132 3.40 -8.80 13.31
CA LEU A 132 4.44 -9.68 13.83
C LEU A 132 4.71 -9.38 15.33
N ARG A 133 4.80 -8.11 15.71
CA ARG A 133 4.98 -7.73 17.13
C ARG A 133 3.80 -8.22 17.97
N ASP A 134 2.57 -8.04 17.50
CA ASP A 134 1.38 -8.50 18.21
C ASP A 134 1.35 -10.03 18.39
N VAL A 135 1.73 -10.78 17.36
CA VAL A 135 1.85 -12.25 17.42
C VAL A 135 2.93 -12.66 18.42
N THR A 136 4.10 -12.02 18.38
CA THR A 136 5.20 -12.33 19.32
C THR A 136 4.83 -12.00 20.78
N SER A 137 4.12 -10.90 21.03
CA SER A 137 3.63 -10.54 22.36
C SER A 137 2.64 -11.58 22.90
N LYS A 138 1.67 -12.02 22.08
CA LYS A 138 0.72 -13.07 22.46
C LYS A 138 1.39 -14.41 22.71
N LYS A 139 2.41 -14.73 21.91
CA LYS A 139 3.21 -15.94 22.09
C LYS A 139 3.93 -15.92 23.43
N ALA A 140 4.58 -14.82 23.78
CA ALA A 140 5.24 -14.66 25.08
C ALA A 140 4.26 -14.78 26.26
N GLU A 141 3.06 -14.20 26.14
CA GLU A 141 2.00 -14.34 27.16
C GLU A 141 1.56 -15.80 27.34
N LEU A 142 1.33 -16.54 26.25
CA LEU A 142 0.95 -17.95 26.31
C LEU A 142 2.08 -18.87 26.76
N GLU A 143 3.34 -18.53 26.44
CA GLU A 143 4.52 -19.23 26.95
C GLU A 143 4.65 -19.07 28.47
N ALA A 144 4.46 -17.85 28.99
CA ALA A 144 4.42 -17.61 30.43
C ALA A 144 3.27 -18.37 31.10
N HIS A 145 2.08 -18.36 30.50
CA HIS A 145 0.95 -19.14 31.01
C HIS A 145 1.21 -20.65 30.99
N LEU A 146 1.90 -21.16 29.95
CA LEU A 146 2.29 -22.56 29.87
C LEU A 146 3.24 -22.92 31.03
N GLU A 147 4.23 -22.07 31.31
CA GLU A 147 5.16 -22.27 32.43
C GLU A 147 4.42 -22.30 33.77
N ASP A 148 3.46 -21.40 33.99
CA ASP A 148 2.62 -21.40 35.20
C ASP A 148 1.83 -22.70 35.34
N VAL A 149 1.24 -23.20 34.25
CA VAL A 149 0.49 -24.45 34.23
C VAL A 149 1.41 -25.64 34.48
N GLU A 150 2.60 -25.66 33.88
CA GLU A 150 3.60 -26.72 34.07
C GLU A 150 4.14 -26.73 35.50
N PHE A 151 4.35 -25.55 36.10
CA PHE A 151 4.64 -25.42 37.51
C PHE A 151 3.48 -25.99 38.34
N ALA A 152 2.25 -25.55 38.11
CA ALA A 152 1.07 -26.02 38.84
C ALA A 152 0.82 -27.53 38.70
N LEU A 153 1.24 -28.14 37.60
CA LEU A 153 1.09 -29.58 37.31
C LEU A 153 2.02 -30.46 38.16
N LYS A 154 3.06 -29.90 38.80
CA LYS A 154 3.95 -30.65 39.68
C LYS A 154 3.14 -31.27 40.85
N PRO A 155 3.41 -32.52 41.23
CA PRO A 155 2.62 -33.24 42.24
C PRO A 155 2.58 -32.48 43.58
N GLU A 156 3.72 -31.95 44.01
CA GLU A 156 3.84 -31.12 45.24
C GLU A 156 2.89 -29.90 45.21
N ASN A 157 2.71 -29.29 44.05
CA ASN A 157 1.88 -28.11 43.88
C ASN A 157 0.39 -28.46 43.84
N ILE A 158 0.04 -29.61 43.23
CA ILE A 158 -1.32 -30.15 43.25
C ILE A 158 -1.72 -30.54 44.67
N GLU A 159 -0.84 -31.21 45.40
CA GLU A 159 -1.05 -31.55 46.81
C GLU A 159 -1.25 -30.30 47.66
N ARG A 160 -0.37 -29.30 47.54
CA ARG A 160 -0.53 -28.03 48.27
C ARG A 160 -1.84 -27.31 47.93
N ALA A 161 -2.25 -27.32 46.66
CA ALA A 161 -3.50 -26.71 46.24
C ALA A 161 -4.73 -27.46 46.75
N THR A 162 -4.63 -28.78 46.93
CA THR A 162 -5.75 -29.65 47.35
C THR A 162 -5.81 -29.91 48.86
N ALA A 163 -4.70 -29.74 49.59
CA ALA A 163 -4.57 -30.04 51.02
C ALA A 163 -5.51 -29.23 51.94
N GLY A 164 -6.07 -28.11 51.45
CA GLY A 164 -7.00 -27.26 52.21
C GLY A 164 -8.48 -27.67 52.10
N TYR A 165 -8.83 -28.61 51.23
CA TYR A 165 -10.21 -29.03 51.06
C TYR A 165 -10.54 -30.18 52.03
N GLY A 166 -11.49 -29.94 52.94
CA GLY A 166 -12.00 -30.95 53.89
C GLY A 166 -12.89 -32.02 53.24
N THR A 167 -12.50 -32.54 52.06
CA THR A 167 -13.19 -33.62 51.36
C THR A 167 -12.80 -34.97 51.95
N THR A 168 -13.72 -35.94 51.90
CA THR A 168 -13.46 -37.34 52.29
C THR A 168 -12.69 -38.11 51.22
N ARG A 169 -12.47 -37.52 50.03
CA ARG A 169 -11.79 -38.14 48.88
C ARG A 169 -10.72 -37.22 48.28
N PRO A 170 -9.56 -37.07 48.94
CA PRO A 170 -8.49 -36.21 48.44
C PRO A 170 -7.87 -36.71 47.13
N GLU A 171 -7.83 -38.04 46.90
CA GLU A 171 -7.28 -38.61 45.66
C GLU A 171 -8.06 -38.19 44.41
N GLU A 172 -9.40 -38.26 44.47
CA GLU A 172 -10.26 -37.87 43.34
C GLU A 172 -10.10 -36.37 43.02
N LEU A 173 -9.90 -35.54 44.04
CA LEU A 173 -9.69 -34.10 43.87
C LEU A 173 -8.34 -33.80 43.20
N ARG A 174 -7.27 -34.53 43.57
CA ARG A 174 -5.95 -34.40 42.93
C ARG A 174 -6.00 -34.81 41.48
N GLU A 175 -6.64 -35.95 41.18
CA GLU A 175 -6.77 -36.44 39.81
C GLU A 175 -7.61 -35.49 38.95
N GLN A 176 -8.72 -34.95 39.50
CA GLN A 176 -9.51 -33.94 38.82
C GLN A 176 -8.70 -32.69 38.51
N ARG A 177 -7.91 -32.19 39.49
CA ARG A 177 -7.07 -31.01 39.31
C ARG A 177 -5.97 -31.25 38.29
N ARG A 178 -5.33 -32.41 38.33
CA ARG A 178 -4.33 -32.84 37.35
C ARG A 178 -4.91 -32.84 35.95
N ARG A 179 -6.05 -33.51 35.76
CA ARG A 179 -6.73 -33.59 34.46
C ARG A 179 -7.12 -32.22 33.93
N GLN A 180 -7.55 -31.30 34.79
CA GLN A 180 -7.83 -29.91 34.41
C GLN A 180 -6.56 -29.22 33.88
N LEU A 181 -5.46 -29.27 34.62
CA LEU A 181 -4.20 -28.66 34.22
C LEU A 181 -3.60 -29.31 32.96
N GLU A 182 -3.77 -30.62 32.76
CA GLU A 182 -3.34 -31.31 31.54
C GLU A 182 -4.13 -30.88 30.31
N ASN A 183 -5.44 -30.66 30.47
CA ASN A 183 -6.28 -30.12 29.40
C ASN A 183 -5.88 -28.68 29.06
N ASP A 184 -5.66 -27.84 30.08
CA ASP A 184 -5.23 -26.45 29.91
C ASP A 184 -3.87 -26.39 29.20
N ARG A 185 -2.89 -27.18 29.65
CA ARG A 185 -1.58 -27.32 28.99
C ARG A 185 -1.72 -27.69 27.52
N THR A 186 -2.57 -28.68 27.22
CA THR A 186 -2.79 -29.14 25.84
C THR A 186 -3.41 -28.05 24.98
N ARG A 187 -4.39 -27.31 25.51
CA ARG A 187 -5.02 -26.18 24.84
C ARG A 187 -4.03 -25.04 24.57
N THR A 188 -3.23 -24.66 25.57
CA THR A 188 -2.22 -23.59 25.44
C THR A 188 -1.16 -23.97 24.40
N ARG A 189 -0.69 -25.22 24.38
CA ARG A 189 0.24 -25.71 23.35
C ARG A 189 -0.36 -25.64 21.95
N GLN A 190 -1.61 -26.04 21.76
CA GLN A 190 -2.29 -25.91 20.47
C GLN A 190 -2.41 -24.45 20.01
N GLN A 191 -2.65 -23.52 20.93
CA GLN A 191 -2.67 -22.08 20.61
C GLN A 191 -1.28 -21.57 20.22
N LEU A 192 -0.23 -22.00 20.92
CA LEU A 192 1.17 -21.69 20.56
C LEU A 192 1.53 -22.22 19.18
N ASP A 193 1.14 -23.46 18.84
CA ASP A 193 1.37 -24.04 17.52
C ASP A 193 0.69 -23.24 16.40
N GLN A 194 -0.55 -22.78 16.65
CA GLN A 194 -1.27 -21.91 15.71
C GLN A 194 -0.58 -20.55 15.55
N LEU A 195 -0.10 -19.95 16.65
CA LEU A 195 0.64 -18.69 16.60
C LEU A 195 1.98 -18.83 15.88
N ASN A 196 2.71 -19.92 16.11
CA ASN A 196 3.96 -20.23 15.38
C ASN A 196 3.71 -20.32 13.87
N ALA A 197 2.65 -21.02 13.46
CA ALA A 197 2.26 -21.07 12.06
C ALA A 197 1.88 -19.69 11.50
N SER A 198 1.23 -18.84 12.31
CA SER A 198 0.92 -17.47 11.89
C SER A 198 2.17 -16.60 11.80
N GLU A 199 3.12 -16.74 12.72
CA GLU A 199 4.39 -16.03 12.75
C GLU A 199 5.18 -16.32 11.47
N THR A 200 5.32 -17.59 11.08
CA THR A 200 5.99 -17.98 9.84
C THR A 200 5.32 -17.38 8.61
N ARG A 201 3.98 -17.34 8.56
CA ARG A 201 3.23 -16.74 7.44
C ARG A 201 3.44 -15.24 7.34
N VAL A 202 3.41 -14.53 8.48
CA VAL A 202 3.65 -13.08 8.53
C VAL A 202 5.09 -12.76 8.15
N GLN A 203 6.07 -13.52 8.65
CA GLN A 203 7.48 -13.37 8.26
C GLN A 203 7.69 -13.58 6.76
N GLN A 204 7.06 -14.61 6.18
CA GLN A 204 7.12 -14.83 4.73
C GLN A 204 6.46 -13.67 3.96
N ALA A 205 5.32 -13.16 4.44
CA ALA A 205 4.66 -12.01 3.84
C ALA A 205 5.55 -10.75 3.90
N ILE A 206 6.22 -10.49 5.02
CA ILE A 206 7.20 -9.40 5.16
C ILE A 206 8.31 -9.56 4.13
N ALA A 207 8.93 -10.75 4.03
CA ALA A 207 9.98 -11.00 3.06
C ALA A 207 9.53 -10.74 1.62
N THR A 208 8.28 -11.11 1.27
CA THR A 208 7.73 -10.82 -0.06
C THR A 208 7.46 -9.34 -0.30
N SER A 209 6.95 -8.61 0.70
CA SER A 209 6.70 -7.17 0.59
C SER A 209 7.99 -6.37 0.55
N ASP A 210 9.00 -6.73 1.34
CA ASP A 210 10.32 -6.08 1.30
C ASP A 210 11.01 -6.30 -0.05
N ALA A 211 10.91 -7.51 -0.62
CA ALA A 211 11.42 -7.76 -1.97
C ALA A 211 10.67 -6.96 -3.07
N GLU A 212 9.40 -6.61 -2.86
CA GLU A 212 8.65 -5.72 -3.76
C GLU A 212 9.12 -4.27 -3.65
N VAL A 213 9.31 -3.78 -2.42
CA VAL A 213 9.88 -2.46 -2.13
C VAL A 213 11.25 -2.31 -2.79
N ASP A 214 12.16 -3.27 -2.61
CA ASP A 214 13.51 -3.25 -3.21
C ASP A 214 13.46 -3.20 -4.74
N ARG A 215 12.51 -3.91 -5.37
CA ARG A 215 12.34 -3.91 -6.82
C ARG A 215 11.84 -2.55 -7.32
N LEU A 216 10.89 -1.95 -6.62
CA LEU A 216 10.33 -0.64 -6.98
C LEU A 216 11.36 0.48 -6.78
N GLN A 217 12.13 0.44 -5.70
CA GLN A 217 13.23 1.38 -5.46
C GLN A 217 14.27 1.30 -6.58
N LYS A 218 14.76 0.10 -6.92
CA LYS A 218 15.71 -0.07 -8.03
C LYS A 218 15.17 0.43 -9.37
N LYS A 219 13.86 0.27 -9.62
CA LYS A 219 13.23 0.76 -10.83
C LYS A 219 13.18 2.29 -10.87
N LEU A 220 12.84 2.92 -9.74
CA LEU A 220 12.83 4.39 -9.59
C LEU A 220 14.23 4.97 -9.74
N ASP A 221 15.23 4.38 -9.09
CA ASP A 221 16.63 4.79 -9.21
C ASP A 221 17.13 4.69 -10.67
N ALA A 222 16.77 3.62 -11.37
CA ALA A 222 17.11 3.44 -12.78
C ALA A 222 16.40 4.47 -13.69
N SER A 223 15.13 4.80 -13.42
CA SER A 223 14.42 5.84 -14.18
C SER A 223 15.01 7.23 -13.95
N ASP A 224 15.42 7.53 -12.70
CA ASP A 224 16.04 8.80 -12.35
C ASP A 224 17.41 8.94 -13.01
N GLN A 225 18.21 7.86 -13.01
CA GLN A 225 19.50 7.83 -13.72
C GLN A 225 19.32 8.04 -15.23
N ALA A 226 18.37 7.35 -15.87
CA ALA A 226 18.10 7.52 -17.29
C ALA A 226 17.63 8.95 -17.63
N ALA A 227 16.82 9.58 -16.77
CA ALA A 227 16.40 10.96 -16.94
C ALA A 227 17.59 11.95 -16.86
N ILE A 228 18.53 11.72 -15.92
CA ILE A 228 19.75 12.53 -15.80
C ILE A 228 20.66 12.36 -17.03
N GLU A 229 20.82 11.13 -17.53
CA GLU A 229 21.62 10.86 -18.73
C GLU A 229 21.02 11.55 -19.97
N ASN A 230 19.71 11.44 -20.18
CA ASN A 230 19.01 12.09 -21.29
C ASN A 230 19.10 13.63 -21.21
N ALA A 231 18.99 14.21 -20.01
CA ALA A 231 19.16 15.64 -19.82
C ALA A 231 20.58 16.11 -20.19
N LYS A 232 21.59 15.29 -19.87
CA LYS A 232 23.00 15.58 -20.19
C LYS A 232 23.26 15.52 -21.70
N THR A 233 22.74 14.51 -22.40
CA THR A 233 22.90 14.39 -23.87
C THR A 233 22.20 15.50 -24.63
N ASN A 234 21.02 15.94 -24.17
CA ASN A 234 20.29 17.02 -24.82
C ASN A 234 21.00 18.38 -24.65
N SER A 235 21.61 18.61 -23.49
CA SER A 235 22.42 19.81 -23.21
C SER A 235 23.70 19.88 -24.06
N GLN A 236 24.30 18.74 -24.39
CA GLN A 236 25.55 18.67 -25.16
C GLN A 236 25.32 18.79 -26.68
N SER A 237 24.14 18.40 -27.17
CA SER A 237 23.74 18.48 -28.58
C SER A 237 23.44 19.92 -29.04
N GLY A 238 23.13 20.84 -28.11
CA GLY A 238 22.91 22.26 -28.41
C GLY A 238 24.19 23.10 -28.58
N ALA A 239 25.35 22.58 -28.18
CA ALA A 239 26.62 23.33 -28.21
C ALA A 239 27.43 23.18 -29.52
N SER A 240 27.06 22.26 -30.42
CA SER A 240 27.83 21.95 -31.64
C SER A 240 27.35 22.64 -32.93
N GLN A 241 26.46 23.64 -32.85
CA GLN A 241 25.93 24.34 -34.04
C GLN A 241 26.40 25.79 -34.24
N VAL A 242 27.44 26.26 -33.54
CA VAL A 242 28.02 27.61 -33.76
C VAL A 242 29.53 27.54 -33.95
N SER A 243 30.00 27.06 -35.11
CA SER A 243 31.33 27.38 -35.66
C SER A 243 31.50 26.83 -37.08
N ALA A 244 30.75 27.39 -38.03
CA ALA A 244 31.16 27.37 -39.43
C ALA A 244 31.12 28.81 -39.95
N SER A 245 32.25 29.50 -39.79
CA SER A 245 32.49 30.82 -40.37
C SER A 245 32.54 30.72 -41.90
N PRO A 246 31.82 31.57 -42.65
CA PRO A 246 31.88 31.56 -44.11
C PRO A 246 33.21 32.18 -44.59
N THR A 247 33.97 31.41 -45.35
CA THR A 247 35.15 31.88 -46.09
C THR A 247 34.74 32.88 -47.17
N PRO A 248 35.28 34.11 -47.21
CA PRO A 248 35.00 35.06 -48.29
C PRO A 248 35.83 34.72 -49.53
N THR A 249 35.14 34.54 -50.65
CA THR A 249 35.70 34.37 -52.00
C THR A 249 36.29 35.70 -52.48
N PRO A 250 37.56 35.75 -52.96
CA PRO A 250 38.06 36.93 -53.66
C PRO A 250 37.66 36.88 -55.14
N SER A 251 37.06 37.97 -55.64
CA SER A 251 36.77 38.18 -57.06
C SER A 251 37.95 38.87 -57.77
N PRO A 252 38.16 38.61 -59.08
CA PRO A 252 39.30 39.10 -59.88
C PRO A 252 39.20 40.59 -60.27
#